data_AF-A0AA90HAU7-F1
#
_entry.id   AF-A0AA90HAU7-F1
#
_cell.length_a   1.000
_cell.length_b   1.000
_cell.length_c   1.000
_cell.angle_alpha   90.00
_cell.angle_beta   90.00
_cell.angle_gamma   90.00
#
_symmetry.space_group_name_H-M   'P 1'
#
loop_
_entity.id
_entity.type
_entity.pdbx_description
1 polymer ?
#
loop_
_entity_poly.entity_id
_entity_poly.type
_entity_poly.pdbx_seq_one_letter_code
_entity_poly.pdbx_strand_id
1 'polypeptide(L)' 'NGGGSCVEWAPAFVSAGVVPVRDSKAPSGPALTFTPQAWGDFVRAVAGGVFGEV' A
#
# COMPACT_ATOMS: atom_id res chain seq x y z
N ASN A 1 19.82 7.77 8.24
CA ASN A 1 19.27 6.44 7.89
C ASN A 1 18.41 5.88 9.00
N GLY A 2 17.29 6.53 9.34
CA GLY A 2 16.48 6.16 10.50
C GLY A 2 15.02 5.94 10.12
N GLY A 3 14.49 4.77 10.49
CA GLY A 3 13.05 4.51 10.68
C GLY A 3 12.37 3.84 9.49
N GLY A 4 11.89 2.60 9.70
CA GLY A 4 11.30 1.73 8.68
C GLY A 4 10.15 2.36 7.88
N SER A 5 9.90 1.77 6.71
CA SER A 5 8.89 2.17 5.71
C SER A 5 7.62 2.73 6.36
N CYS A 6 7.33 4.02 6.23
CA CYS A 6 6.14 4.67 6.82
C CYS A 6 4.80 4.04 6.40
N VAL A 7 4.81 3.26 5.33
CA VAL A 7 3.67 2.48 4.84
C VAL A 7 4.18 1.08 4.49
N GLU A 8 3.41 0.06 4.88
CA GLU A 8 3.67 -1.33 4.51
C GLU A 8 2.38 -2.01 4.04
N TRP A 9 2.53 -3.03 3.18
CA TRP A 9 1.42 -3.85 2.69
C TRP A 9 1.66 -5.32 3.02
N ALA A 10 0.60 -6.14 2.99
CA ALA A 10 0.66 -7.55 3.39
C ALA A 10 0.47 -8.51 2.20
N PRO A 11 1.55 -8.99 1.55
CA PRO A 11 1.46 -9.84 0.36
C PRO A 11 0.77 -11.19 0.56
N ALA A 12 0.81 -11.70 1.78
CA ALA A 12 0.19 -12.99 2.13
C ALA A 12 -1.34 -13.00 1.91
N PHE A 13 -1.99 -11.83 1.86
CA PHE A 13 -3.43 -11.71 1.69
C PHE A 13 -3.87 -11.53 0.22
N VAL A 14 -2.93 -11.44 -0.72
CA VAL A 14 -3.26 -11.24 -2.14
C VAL A 14 -4.09 -12.41 -2.69
N SER A 15 -3.79 -13.64 -2.28
CA SER A 15 -4.56 -14.83 -2.66
C SER A 15 -5.99 -14.83 -2.11
N ALA A 16 -6.25 -14.07 -1.03
CA ALA A 16 -7.59 -13.84 -0.49
C ALA A 16 -8.32 -12.69 -1.20
N GLY A 17 -7.75 -12.13 -2.26
CA GLY A 17 -8.39 -11.10 -3.08
C GLY A 17 -8.33 -9.69 -2.47
N VAL A 18 -7.41 -9.45 -1.54
CA VAL A 18 -7.25 -8.15 -0.89
C VAL A 18 -5.79 -7.74 -0.76
N VAL A 19 -5.55 -6.42 -0.72
CA VAL A 19 -4.24 -5.82 -0.48
C VAL A 19 -4.36 -4.88 0.73
N PRO A 20 -4.06 -5.37 1.94
CA PRO A 20 -4.04 -4.52 3.13
C PRO A 20 -2.80 -3.63 3.14
N VAL A 21 -2.97 -2.35 3.45
CA VAL A 21 -1.93 -1.33 3.55
C VAL A 21 -2.10 -0.57 4.87
N ARG A 22 -1.03 -0.42 5.65
CA ARG A 22 -1.07 0.27 6.95
C ARG A 22 0.17 1.12 7.20
N ASP A 23 0.06 2.01 8.18
CA ASP A 23 1.20 2.68 8.78
C ASP A 23 2.02 1.67 9.60
N SER A 24 3.30 1.54 9.28
CA SER A 24 4.20 0.64 10.02
C SER A 24 4.47 1.13 11.45
N LYS A 25 4.33 2.44 11.69
CA LYS A 25 4.53 3.08 12.98
C LYS A 25 3.33 2.90 13.91
N ALA A 26 2.17 2.50 13.36
CA ALA A 26 0.97 2.18 14.11
C ALA A 26 0.42 0.79 13.75
N PRO A 27 1.08 -0.33 14.11
CA PRO A 27 0.65 -1.68 13.73
C PRO A 27 -0.72 -2.11 14.26
N SER A 28 -1.14 -1.55 15.39
CA SER A 28 -2.47 -1.74 15.96
C SER A 28 -3.51 -0.73 15.43
N GLY A 29 -3.09 0.21 14.59
CA GLY A 29 -3.97 1.19 13.96
C GLY A 29 -4.79 0.59 12.81
N PRO A 30 -5.72 1.37 12.24
CA PRO A 30 -6.52 0.93 11.11
C PRO A 30 -5.67 0.67 9.86
N ALA A 31 -6.07 -0.32 9.07
CA ALA A 31 -5.50 -0.61 7.75
C ALA A 31 -6.50 -0.27 6.65
N LEU A 32 -6.01 0.22 5.52
CA LEU A 32 -6.77 0.36 4.29
C LEU A 32 -6.73 -0.97 3.53
N THR A 33 -7.86 -1.37 2.94
CA THR A 33 -7.93 -2.60 2.16
C THR A 33 -8.35 -2.28 0.73
N PHE A 34 -7.55 -2.72 -0.23
CA PHE A 34 -7.81 -2.55 -1.66
C PHE A 34 -8.06 -3.89 -2.34
N THR A 35 -8.72 -3.88 -3.50
CA THR A 35 -8.68 -5.03 -4.40
C THR A 35 -7.31 -5.10 -5.10
N PRO A 36 -6.84 -6.30 -5.53
CA PRO A 36 -5.61 -6.43 -6.28
C PRO A 36 -5.57 -5.58 -7.55
N GLN A 37 -6.71 -5.43 -8.22
CA GLN A 37 -6.83 -4.59 -9.40
C GLN A 37 -6.62 -3.11 -9.06
N ALA A 38 -7.35 -2.58 -8.07
CA ALA A 38 -7.23 -1.18 -7.67
C ALA A 38 -5.82 -0.84 -7.19
N TRP A 39 -5.18 -1.74 -6.43
CA TRP A 39 -3.79 -1.58 -6.01
C TRP A 39 -2.82 -1.57 -7.20
N GLY A 40 -3.00 -2.48 -8.16
CA GLY A 40 -2.19 -2.52 -9.37
C GLY A 40 -2.32 -1.26 -10.21
N ASP A 41 -3.53 -0.73 -10.35
CA ASP A 41 -3.79 0.52 -11.09
C ASP A 41 -3.16 1.73 -10.37
N PHE A 42 -3.26 1.77 -9.04
CA PHE A 42 -2.56 2.78 -8.23
C PHE A 42 -1.05 2.74 -8.44
N VAL A 43 -0.41 1.57 -8.34
CA VAL A 43 1.04 1.43 -8.52
C VAL A 43 1.47 1.85 -9.93
N ARG A 44 0.71 1.47 -10.97
CA ARG A 44 0.99 1.92 -12.35
C ARG A 44 0.86 3.42 -12.50
N ALA A 45 -0.15 4.03 -11.91
CA ALA A 45 -0.36 5.48 -11.94
C ALA A 45 0.80 6.22 -11.24
N VAL A 46 1.24 5.75 -10.08
CA VAL A 46 2.42 6.29 -9.37
C VAL A 46 3.67 6.16 -10.24
N ALA A 47 3.95 4.97 -10.77
CA ALA A 47 5.14 4.72 -11.60
C ALA A 47 5.12 5.54 -12.91
N GLY A 48 3.93 5.83 -13.44
CA GLY A 48 3.73 6.68 -14.61
C GLY A 48 3.76 8.19 -14.32
N GLY A 49 3.95 8.60 -13.05
CA GLY A 49 3.99 10.01 -12.67
C GLY A 49 2.63 10.72 -12.72
N VAL A 50 1.52 9.97 -12.70
CA VAL A 50 0.16 10.53 -12.83
C VAL A 50 -0.18 11.52 -11.72
N PHE A 51 0.42 11.36 -10.54
CA PHE A 51 0.15 12.18 -9.37
C PHE A 51 1.10 13.38 -9.17
N GLY A 52 2.09 13.59 -10.06
CA GLY A 52 3.01 14.73 -9.99
C GLY A 52 4.02 14.71 -8.83
N GLU A 53 4.71 15.84 -8.60
CA GLU A 53 5.48 16.09 -7.37
C GLU A 53 4.50 16.36 -6.22
N VAL A 54 4.68 15.65 -5.12
CA VAL A 54 3.91 15.77 -3.87
C VAL A 54 4.73 16.42 -2.77
#